data_AF-A0A3A5TK50-F1
#
_entry.id   AF-A0A3A5TK50-F1
#
_cell.length_a   1.000
_cell.length_b   1.000
_cell.length_c   1.000
_cell.angle_alpha   90.00
_cell.angle_beta   90.00
_cell.angle_gamma   90.00
#
_symmetry.space_group_name_H-M   'P 1'
#
loop_
_entity.id
_entity.type
_entity.pdbx_description
1 polymer ?
#
loop_
_entity_poly.entity_id
_entity_poly.type
_entity_poly.pdbx_seq_one_letter_code
_entity_poly.pdbx_strand_id
1 'polypeptide(L)'
;MKMNINIIPVLCFLLLCSCKNGNASIQSTNETVQDTIKSITLPAIPTMMTAPEQRADFLVKHYWDNVNFADTNYIHHPEVTEQAWADYCDILNHVPLETAQEAMRKTIERTNVDKKVFTYITDLADKYLYDPNSPMRNEEFYIPVLDAMLDSPLLEEIEKVRPKARRELAQKNRIGTKALNFNYTLASGAQGSLYQQQAEYILLFINNPGCHACTETIDALKNAPIINQLLEQKRLTVLSIYPDEELDEWRKHLNEFPKEWINGYDKKFAIKEQQLYDLKAIPTLYLLNKEKTVLLKDATAQAVEEYLLIRSNN
;
A
#
# COMPACT_ATOMS: atom_id res chain seq x y z
N MET A 1 -21.77 65.89 -15.12
CA MET A 1 -22.99 66.72 -15.23
C MET A 1 -23.98 66.24 -14.17
N LYS A 2 -24.34 67.13 -13.23
CA LYS A 2 -25.35 66.93 -12.18
C LYS A 2 -26.73 67.32 -12.71
N MET A 3 -27.77 66.58 -12.29
CA MET A 3 -29.17 66.98 -12.01
C MET A 3 -30.02 65.71 -12.14
N ASN A 4 -30.47 65.03 -11.08
CA ASN A 4 -31.34 65.40 -9.95
C ASN A 4 -32.76 65.83 -10.35
N ILE A 5 -33.73 65.21 -9.65
CA ILE A 5 -35.13 65.60 -9.39
C ILE A 5 -36.14 65.17 -10.46
N ASN A 6 -37.37 64.69 -10.19
CA ASN A 6 -38.15 64.13 -9.07
C ASN A 6 -39.60 64.03 -9.64
N ILE A 7 -40.56 63.44 -8.89
CA ILE A 7 -42.05 63.60 -9.00
C ILE A 7 -42.84 62.40 -9.61
N ILE A 8 -43.39 61.61 -8.67
CA ILE A 8 -44.64 60.79 -8.62
C ILE A 8 -45.87 61.76 -8.73
N PRO A 9 -47.12 61.47 -9.22
CA PRO A 9 -48.03 60.37 -8.83
C PRO A 9 -49.07 59.88 -9.88
N VAL A 10 -50.02 59.06 -9.41
CA VAL A 10 -51.44 58.92 -9.83
C VAL A 10 -51.73 57.59 -10.56
N LEU A 11 -52.13 56.55 -9.83
CA LEU A 11 -53.51 56.21 -9.42
C LEU A 11 -54.38 55.75 -10.61
N CYS A 12 -54.67 54.46 -10.70
CA CYS A 12 -56.03 54.01 -10.97
C CYS A 12 -56.25 52.53 -10.62
N PHE A 13 -57.18 52.36 -9.69
CA PHE A 13 -57.89 51.15 -9.32
C PHE A 13 -58.48 50.44 -10.53
N LEU A 14 -58.36 49.11 -10.61
CA LEU A 14 -59.43 48.25 -11.08
C LEU A 14 -59.41 46.93 -10.30
N LEU A 15 -60.41 46.79 -9.44
CA LEU A 15 -60.83 45.53 -8.81
C LEU A 15 -61.51 44.67 -9.86
N LEU A 16 -61.03 43.43 -10.04
CA LEU A 16 -61.85 42.33 -10.49
C LEU A 16 -61.57 41.12 -9.59
N CYS A 17 -62.52 40.86 -8.69
CA CYS A 17 -62.65 39.57 -8.03
C CYS A 17 -63.03 38.51 -9.06
N SER A 18 -62.26 37.43 -9.14
CA SER A 18 -62.77 36.15 -9.62
C SER A 18 -62.16 35.03 -8.78
N CYS A 19 -63.03 34.27 -8.12
CA CYS A 19 -62.68 33.14 -7.27
C CYS A 19 -62.57 31.85 -8.11
N LYS A 20 -61.67 30.96 -7.65
CA LYS A 20 -61.46 29.54 -7.98
C LYS A 20 -60.68 29.23 -9.26
N ASN A 21 -59.42 28.81 -9.10
CA ASN A 21 -59.11 27.39 -8.86
C ASN A 21 -57.67 27.27 -8.35
N GLY A 22 -57.47 26.43 -7.33
CA GLY A 22 -56.15 26.19 -6.75
C GLY A 22 -55.24 25.49 -7.74
N ASN A 23 -54.11 26.12 -8.04
CA ASN A 23 -52.89 25.43 -8.41
C ASN A 23 -51.86 25.83 -7.36
N ALA A 24 -51.63 24.94 -6.40
CA ALA A 24 -50.42 24.97 -5.61
C ALA A 24 -49.28 24.71 -6.60
N SER A 25 -48.57 25.78 -7.00
CA SER A 25 -47.26 25.62 -7.61
C SER A 25 -46.40 24.91 -6.56
N ILE A 26 -46.08 23.64 -6.81
CA ILE A 26 -44.96 22.98 -6.16
C ILE A 26 -43.75 23.77 -6.62
N GLN A 27 -43.36 24.73 -5.81
CA GLN A 27 -42.08 25.36 -5.89
C GLN A 27 -41.10 24.25 -5.52
N SER A 28 -40.61 23.52 -6.54
CA SER A 28 -39.44 22.68 -6.38
C SER A 28 -38.30 23.64 -6.05
N THR A 29 -38.11 23.87 -4.75
CA THR A 29 -36.84 24.29 -4.21
C THR A 29 -35.86 23.23 -4.69
N ASN A 30 -35.14 23.55 -5.76
CA ASN A 30 -33.82 22.98 -5.96
C ASN A 30 -33.00 23.47 -4.77
N GLU A 31 -33.15 22.79 -3.63
CA GLU A 31 -32.10 22.74 -2.64
C GLU A 31 -30.91 22.14 -3.38
N THR A 32 -30.05 23.01 -3.90
CA THR A 32 -28.66 22.67 -4.14
C THR A 32 -28.18 22.01 -2.86
N VAL A 33 -28.03 20.68 -2.87
CA VAL A 33 -27.42 19.92 -1.77
C VAL A 33 -26.12 20.65 -1.49
N GLN A 34 -26.08 21.35 -0.36
CA GLN A 34 -24.92 22.13 -0.01
C GLN A 34 -23.80 21.13 0.27
N ASP A 35 -22.76 21.18 -0.54
CA ASP A 35 -21.58 20.38 -0.35
C ASP A 35 -20.97 20.73 1.02
N THR A 36 -21.06 19.76 1.93
CA THR A 36 -20.67 19.90 3.33
C THR A 36 -19.39 19.13 3.66
N ILE A 37 -18.85 18.35 2.72
CA ILE A 37 -17.69 17.49 2.98
C ILE A 37 -16.42 18.29 2.74
N LYS A 38 -15.94 18.94 3.80
CA LYS A 38 -14.65 19.67 3.78
C LYS A 38 -13.52 18.93 4.47
N SER A 39 -13.85 18.01 5.37
CA SER A 39 -12.92 17.16 6.09
C SER A 39 -13.67 15.98 6.72
N ILE A 40 -12.94 14.89 7.03
CA ILE A 40 -13.47 13.81 7.86
C ILE A 40 -13.33 14.21 9.33
N THR A 41 -14.43 14.10 10.09
CA THR A 41 -14.44 14.41 11.53
C THR A 41 -13.98 13.20 12.32
N LEU A 42 -12.81 13.28 12.96
CA LEU A 42 -12.27 12.20 13.79
C LEU A 42 -13.09 12.01 15.09
N PRO A 43 -13.15 10.78 15.65
CA PRO A 43 -13.78 10.54 16.94
C PRO A 43 -13.03 11.27 18.07
N ALA A 44 -13.77 11.78 19.06
CA ALA A 44 -13.17 12.36 20.24
C ALA A 44 -12.60 11.26 21.16
N ILE A 45 -11.27 11.25 21.35
CA ILE A 45 -10.61 10.31 22.26
C ILE A 45 -11.01 10.64 23.71
N PRO A 46 -11.54 9.68 24.49
CA PRO A 46 -11.91 9.92 25.88
C PRO A 46 -10.75 10.49 26.70
N THR A 47 -11.02 11.53 27.49
CA THR A 47 -9.98 12.24 28.29
C THR A 47 -9.32 11.36 29.35
N MET A 48 -10.00 10.30 29.78
CA MET A 48 -9.46 9.31 30.73
C MET A 48 -8.42 8.39 30.08
N MET A 49 -8.34 8.34 28.74
CA MET A 49 -7.41 7.50 28.00
C MET A 49 -6.09 8.26 27.76
N THR A 50 -5.13 8.03 28.67
CA THR A 50 -3.85 8.76 28.71
C THR A 50 -2.69 7.99 28.09
N ALA A 51 -2.72 6.66 28.11
CA ALA A 51 -1.65 5.82 27.58
C ALA A 51 -1.60 5.92 26.05
N PRO A 52 -0.44 6.22 25.42
CA PRO A 52 -0.32 6.35 23.97
C PRO A 52 -0.86 5.13 23.20
N GLU A 53 -0.59 3.92 23.68
CA GLU A 53 -1.00 2.67 23.04
C GLU A 53 -2.52 2.51 23.03
N GLN A 54 -3.18 2.87 24.14
CA GLN A 54 -4.64 2.84 24.24
C GLN A 54 -5.28 3.88 23.32
N ARG A 55 -4.68 5.07 23.21
CA ARG A 55 -5.17 6.15 22.35
C ARG A 55 -5.05 5.78 20.87
N ALA A 56 -3.93 5.14 20.48
CA ALA A 56 -3.73 4.63 19.12
C ALA A 56 -4.73 3.52 18.79
N ASP A 57 -4.90 2.55 19.70
CA ASP A 57 -5.89 1.46 19.56
C ASP A 57 -7.32 2.00 19.39
N PHE A 58 -7.72 2.97 20.21
CA PHE A 58 -9.02 3.63 20.07
C PHE A 58 -9.15 4.34 18.72
N LEU A 59 -8.16 5.16 18.35
CA LEU A 59 -8.24 5.94 17.12
C LEU A 59 -8.34 5.03 15.89
N VAL A 60 -7.55 3.96 15.81
CA VAL A 60 -7.60 3.00 14.70
C VAL A 60 -8.97 2.31 14.59
N LYS A 61 -9.60 1.97 15.72
CA LYS A 61 -10.91 1.29 15.75
C LYS A 61 -12.08 2.21 15.40
N HIS A 62 -12.00 3.47 15.79
CA HIS A 62 -13.11 4.43 15.68
C HIS A 62 -12.91 5.47 14.55
N TYR A 63 -11.80 5.38 13.81
CA TYR A 63 -11.40 6.37 12.81
C TYR A 63 -12.52 6.76 11.84
N TRP A 64 -13.25 5.75 11.36
CA TRP A 64 -14.30 5.89 10.36
C TRP A 64 -15.71 6.03 10.94
N ASP A 65 -15.89 6.20 12.26
CA ASP A 65 -17.23 6.17 12.89
C ASP A 65 -18.15 7.30 12.43
N ASN A 66 -17.60 8.46 12.13
CA ASN A 66 -18.37 9.61 11.63
C ASN A 66 -18.51 9.62 10.09
N VAL A 67 -18.12 8.55 9.41
CA VAL A 67 -18.20 8.42 7.95
C VAL A 67 -19.37 7.53 7.57
N ASN A 68 -20.26 8.08 6.74
CA ASN A 68 -21.36 7.33 6.14
C ASN A 68 -20.92 6.73 4.80
N PHE A 69 -20.50 5.47 4.78
CA PHE A 69 -20.07 4.80 3.54
C PHE A 69 -21.18 4.56 2.51
N ALA A 70 -22.45 4.87 2.81
CA ALA A 70 -23.52 4.89 1.82
C ALA A 70 -23.63 6.25 1.09
N ASP A 71 -22.94 7.30 1.56
CA ASP A 71 -22.94 8.61 0.91
C ASP A 71 -21.86 8.66 -0.18
N THR A 72 -22.28 8.68 -1.44
CA THR A 72 -21.35 8.75 -2.57
C THR A 72 -20.65 10.10 -2.71
N ASN A 73 -21.05 11.14 -1.96
CA ASN A 73 -20.36 12.43 -1.97
C ASN A 73 -18.89 12.32 -1.53
N TYR A 74 -18.53 11.34 -0.69
CA TYR A 74 -17.12 11.10 -0.34
C TYR A 74 -16.25 10.75 -1.57
N ILE A 75 -16.85 10.25 -2.65
CA ILE A 75 -16.16 10.00 -3.93
C ILE A 75 -16.01 11.29 -4.75
N HIS A 76 -16.92 12.25 -4.57
CA HIS A 76 -16.89 13.56 -5.23
C HIS A 76 -15.94 14.56 -4.56
N HIS A 77 -15.44 14.23 -3.36
CA HIS A 77 -14.36 14.94 -2.64
C HIS A 77 -13.12 14.05 -2.47
N PRO A 78 -12.49 13.62 -3.58
CA PRO A 78 -11.40 12.67 -3.53
C PRO A 78 -10.22 13.18 -2.71
N GLU A 79 -9.95 14.49 -2.69
CA GLU A 79 -8.89 15.09 -1.88
C GLU A 79 -9.10 14.90 -0.37
N VAL A 80 -10.35 14.94 0.10
CA VAL A 80 -10.69 14.75 1.51
C VAL A 80 -10.56 13.29 1.90
N THR A 81 -11.16 12.40 1.10
CA THR A 81 -11.21 10.97 1.42
C THR A 81 -9.86 10.30 1.23
N GLU A 82 -9.10 10.68 0.21
CA GLU A 82 -7.76 10.16 -0.02
C GLU A 82 -6.78 10.57 1.10
N GLN A 83 -6.82 11.84 1.54
CA GLN A 83 -5.98 12.27 2.66
C GLN A 83 -6.35 11.51 3.93
N ALA A 84 -7.65 11.36 4.23
CA ALA A 84 -8.08 10.59 5.40
C ALA A 84 -7.70 9.11 5.31
N TRP A 85 -7.66 8.52 4.10
CA TRP A 85 -7.16 7.16 3.90
C TRP A 85 -5.64 7.06 4.15
N ALA A 86 -4.86 8.03 3.65
CA ALA A 86 -3.42 8.08 3.90
C ALA A 86 -3.13 8.22 5.41
N ASP A 87 -3.81 9.15 6.09
CA ASP A 87 -3.70 9.33 7.55
C ASP A 87 -4.09 8.03 8.30
N TYR A 88 -5.12 7.31 7.83
CA TYR A 88 -5.51 6.02 8.39
C TYR A 88 -4.39 4.97 8.25
N CYS A 89 -3.77 4.89 7.07
CA CYS A 89 -2.65 3.98 6.81
C CYS A 89 -1.43 4.29 7.69
N ASP A 90 -1.18 5.56 8.00
CA ASP A 90 -0.09 5.97 8.88
C ASP A 90 -0.34 5.51 10.32
N ILE A 91 -1.53 5.80 10.88
CA ILE A 91 -1.84 5.46 12.28
C ILE A 91 -1.88 3.95 12.56
N LEU A 92 -2.13 3.13 11.53
CA LEU A 92 -2.10 1.67 11.66
C LEU A 92 -0.71 1.13 12.06
N ASN A 93 0.36 1.90 11.84
CA ASN A 93 1.71 1.54 12.29
C ASN A 93 1.94 1.71 13.80
N HIS A 94 0.99 2.32 14.52
CA HIS A 94 1.09 2.59 15.96
C HIS A 94 0.33 1.59 16.84
N VAL A 95 -0.16 0.50 16.26
CA VAL A 95 -0.86 -0.57 16.98
C VAL A 95 -0.27 -1.94 16.62
N PRO A 96 -0.52 -3.00 17.41
CA PRO A 96 -0.11 -4.36 17.04
C PRO A 96 -0.67 -4.75 15.66
N LEU A 97 0.10 -5.54 14.91
CA LEU A 97 -0.28 -5.92 13.54
C LEU A 97 -1.65 -6.59 13.46
N GLU A 98 -1.99 -7.45 14.42
CA GLU A 98 -3.31 -8.11 14.47
C GLU A 98 -4.45 -7.09 14.60
N THR A 99 -4.27 -6.05 15.42
CA THR A 99 -5.24 -4.95 15.58
C THR A 99 -5.38 -4.14 14.30
N ALA A 100 -4.26 -3.83 13.64
CA ALA A 100 -4.27 -3.12 12.36
C ALA A 100 -5.01 -3.93 11.27
N GLN A 101 -4.73 -5.23 11.17
CA GLN A 101 -5.36 -6.11 10.19
C GLN A 101 -6.86 -6.27 10.45
N GLU A 102 -7.28 -6.39 11.70
CA GLU A 102 -8.70 -6.45 12.07
C GLU A 102 -9.42 -5.15 11.73
N ALA A 103 -8.84 -4.00 12.07
CA ALA A 103 -9.43 -2.69 11.81
C ALA A 103 -9.52 -2.39 10.30
N MET A 104 -8.48 -2.73 9.54
CA MET A 104 -8.48 -2.62 8.07
C MET A 104 -9.61 -3.47 7.46
N ARG A 105 -9.71 -4.75 7.85
CA ARG A 105 -10.77 -5.65 7.37
C ARG A 105 -12.16 -5.08 7.65
N LYS A 106 -12.44 -4.68 8.89
CA LYS A 106 -13.73 -4.08 9.28
C LYS A 106 -14.04 -2.81 8.50
N THR A 107 -13.03 -1.99 8.22
CA THR A 107 -13.20 -0.78 7.41
C THR A 107 -13.65 -1.12 6.00
N ILE A 108 -12.98 -2.06 5.31
CA ILE A 108 -13.39 -2.51 3.98
C ILE A 108 -14.75 -3.20 4.01
N GLU A 109 -15.06 -3.98 5.04
CA GLU A 109 -16.37 -4.62 5.18
C GLU A 109 -17.51 -3.59 5.26
N ARG A 110 -17.30 -2.48 5.98
CA ARG A 110 -18.28 -1.39 6.12
C ARG A 110 -18.59 -0.69 4.80
N THR A 111 -17.71 -0.76 3.79
CA THR A 111 -17.96 -0.13 2.48
C THR A 111 -18.88 -0.97 1.58
N ASN A 112 -19.20 -2.22 1.95
CA ASN A 112 -20.13 -3.09 1.20
C ASN A 112 -21.57 -2.57 1.10
N VAL A 113 -21.88 -1.44 1.74
CA VAL A 113 -23.18 -0.78 1.63
C VAL A 113 -23.41 -0.08 0.29
N ASP A 114 -22.33 0.26 -0.44
CA ASP A 114 -22.40 0.85 -1.79
C ASP A 114 -21.21 0.40 -2.67
N LYS A 115 -21.48 -0.10 -3.88
CA LYS A 115 -20.44 -0.64 -4.77
C LYS A 115 -19.44 0.42 -5.26
N LYS A 116 -19.86 1.67 -5.46
CA LYS A 116 -18.93 2.72 -5.91
C LYS A 116 -17.98 3.11 -4.80
N VAL A 117 -18.49 3.25 -3.56
CA VAL A 117 -17.65 3.54 -2.38
C VAL A 117 -16.72 2.37 -2.11
N PHE A 118 -17.21 1.12 -2.18
CA PHE A 118 -16.39 -0.08 -2.06
C PHE A 118 -15.22 -0.07 -3.04
N THR A 119 -15.51 0.08 -4.34
CA THR A 119 -14.48 0.13 -5.39
C THR A 119 -13.48 1.24 -5.13
N TYR A 120 -13.95 2.47 -4.85
CA TYR A 120 -13.09 3.63 -4.60
C TYR A 120 -12.13 3.41 -3.42
N ILE A 121 -12.61 2.90 -2.29
CA ILE A 121 -11.76 2.63 -1.12
C ILE A 121 -10.78 1.48 -1.40
N THR A 122 -11.19 0.43 -2.10
CA THR A 122 -10.25 -0.65 -2.46
C THR A 122 -9.20 -0.22 -3.50
N ASP A 123 -9.51 0.75 -4.36
CA ASP A 123 -8.54 1.34 -5.28
C ASP A 123 -7.53 2.24 -4.54
N LEU A 124 -7.97 2.98 -3.51
CA LEU A 124 -7.06 3.67 -2.59
C LEU A 124 -6.16 2.69 -1.84
N ALA A 125 -6.70 1.55 -1.39
CA ALA A 125 -5.89 0.50 -0.77
C ALA A 125 -4.82 -0.04 -1.74
N ASP A 126 -5.17 -0.26 -3.01
CA ASP A 126 -4.19 -0.67 -4.04
C ASP A 126 -3.10 0.39 -4.21
N LYS A 127 -3.50 1.65 -4.42
CA LYS A 127 -2.60 2.79 -4.62
C LYS A 127 -1.61 2.98 -3.47
N TYR A 128 -2.06 2.87 -2.22
CA TYR A 128 -1.22 3.18 -1.06
C TYR A 128 -0.48 1.97 -0.50
N LEU A 129 -1.10 0.79 -0.50
CA LEU A 129 -0.56 -0.37 0.23
C LEU A 129 0.10 -1.40 -0.69
N TYR A 130 -0.18 -1.38 -2.00
CA TYR A 130 0.33 -2.37 -2.96
C TYR A 130 1.20 -1.78 -4.08
N ASP A 131 0.89 -0.58 -4.58
CA ASP A 131 1.65 0.06 -5.65
C ASP A 131 3.14 0.15 -5.28
N PRO A 132 4.07 -0.34 -6.14
CA PRO A 132 5.49 -0.33 -5.86
C PRO A 132 6.09 1.07 -5.68
N ASN A 133 5.44 2.11 -6.23
CA ASN A 133 5.88 3.50 -6.09
C ASN A 133 5.34 4.17 -4.83
N SER A 134 4.44 3.51 -4.09
CA SER A 134 3.94 4.06 -2.83
C SER A 134 5.01 3.97 -1.73
N PRO A 135 5.31 5.08 -1.04
CA PRO A 135 6.15 5.03 0.15
C PRO A 135 5.44 4.37 1.34
N MET A 136 4.11 4.21 1.28
CA MET A 136 3.28 3.60 2.33
C MET A 136 2.98 2.12 2.09
N ARG A 137 3.61 1.51 1.07
CA ARG A 137 3.36 0.10 0.73
C ARG A 137 3.54 -0.80 1.95
N ASN A 138 2.56 -1.66 2.19
CA ASN A 138 2.59 -2.60 3.30
C ASN A 138 1.69 -3.79 2.97
N GLU A 139 2.29 -4.89 2.52
CA GLU A 139 1.55 -6.09 2.12
C GLU A 139 0.75 -6.70 3.28
N GLU A 140 1.24 -6.59 4.52
CA GLU A 140 0.53 -7.09 5.69
C GLU A 140 -0.75 -6.29 6.00
N PHE A 141 -0.83 -5.02 5.59
CA PHE A 141 -2.06 -4.22 5.63
C PHE A 141 -2.94 -4.44 4.39
N TYR A 142 -2.36 -4.79 3.24
CA TYR A 142 -3.11 -5.05 2.02
C TYR A 142 -3.79 -6.43 2.00
N ILE A 143 -3.20 -7.44 2.64
CA ILE A 143 -3.77 -8.79 2.78
C ILE A 143 -5.22 -8.80 3.30
N PRO A 144 -5.58 -8.14 4.42
CA PRO A 144 -6.97 -8.11 4.89
C PRO A 144 -7.92 -7.39 3.93
N VAL A 145 -7.44 -6.44 3.12
CA VAL A 145 -8.23 -5.82 2.05
C VAL A 145 -8.57 -6.86 0.98
N LEU A 146 -7.57 -7.61 0.53
CA LEU A 146 -7.77 -8.69 -0.44
C LEU A 146 -8.75 -9.76 0.08
N ASP A 147 -8.61 -10.17 1.35
CA ASP A 147 -9.55 -11.10 1.97
C ASP A 147 -10.99 -10.53 1.93
N ALA A 148 -11.19 -9.28 2.35
CA ALA A 148 -12.50 -8.64 2.34
C ALA A 148 -13.08 -8.46 0.92
N MET A 149 -12.24 -8.24 -0.09
CA MET A 149 -12.68 -8.25 -1.50
C MET A 149 -13.16 -9.63 -1.96
N LEU A 150 -12.47 -10.69 -1.55
CA LEU A 150 -12.88 -12.07 -1.87
C LEU A 150 -14.18 -12.47 -1.19
N ASP A 151 -14.41 -11.98 0.04
CA ASP A 151 -15.62 -12.26 0.81
C ASP A 151 -16.78 -11.31 0.47
N SER A 152 -16.53 -10.22 -0.25
CA SER A 152 -17.55 -9.22 -0.60
C SER A 152 -18.68 -9.83 -1.44
N PRO A 153 -19.96 -9.54 -1.11
CA PRO A 153 -21.10 -9.90 -1.93
C PRO A 153 -21.32 -8.96 -3.12
N LEU A 154 -20.60 -7.82 -3.20
CA LEU A 154 -20.74 -6.83 -4.27
C LEU A 154 -19.90 -7.16 -5.51
N LEU A 155 -18.83 -7.94 -5.34
CA LEU A 155 -17.95 -8.34 -6.41
C LEU A 155 -18.46 -9.63 -7.08
N GLU A 156 -18.58 -9.58 -8.40
CA GLU A 156 -18.79 -10.76 -9.22
C GLU A 156 -17.52 -11.62 -9.27
N GLU A 157 -17.66 -12.90 -9.64
CA GLU A 157 -16.53 -13.83 -9.71
C GLU A 157 -15.39 -13.32 -10.61
N ILE A 158 -15.71 -12.62 -11.70
CA ILE A 158 -14.71 -12.02 -12.59
C ILE A 158 -13.93 -10.89 -11.91
N GLU A 159 -14.59 -10.09 -11.07
CA GLU A 159 -13.96 -9.01 -10.30
C GLU A 159 -13.07 -9.57 -9.19
N LYS A 160 -13.32 -10.81 -8.74
CA LYS A 160 -12.51 -11.51 -7.73
C LYS A 160 -11.24 -12.17 -8.27
N VAL A 161 -11.08 -12.31 -9.60
CA VAL A 161 -9.89 -12.94 -10.20
C VAL A 161 -8.60 -12.23 -9.81
N ARG A 162 -8.55 -10.90 -9.95
CA ARG A 162 -7.37 -10.08 -9.59
C ARG A 162 -7.01 -10.17 -8.10
N PRO A 163 -7.93 -9.88 -7.14
CA PRO A 163 -7.59 -9.96 -5.73
C PRO A 163 -7.21 -11.39 -5.32
N LYS A 164 -7.82 -12.42 -5.92
CA LYS A 164 -7.44 -13.82 -5.66
C LYS A 164 -5.99 -14.10 -6.06
N ALA A 165 -5.61 -13.73 -7.28
CA ALA A 165 -4.24 -13.91 -7.76
C ALA A 165 -3.21 -13.16 -6.89
N ARG A 166 -3.51 -11.90 -6.54
CA ARG A 166 -2.66 -11.11 -5.62
C ARG A 166 -2.56 -11.75 -4.24
N ARG A 167 -3.67 -12.29 -3.73
CA ARG A 167 -3.70 -12.94 -2.41
C ARG A 167 -2.87 -14.22 -2.36
N GLU A 168 -2.94 -15.02 -3.41
CA GLU A 168 -2.12 -16.22 -3.61
C GLU A 168 -0.63 -15.87 -3.70
N LEU A 169 -0.29 -14.80 -4.44
CA LEU A 169 1.08 -14.29 -4.53
C LEU A 169 1.60 -13.74 -3.20
N ALA A 170 0.77 -13.01 -2.46
CA ALA A 170 1.13 -12.45 -1.14
C ALA A 170 1.48 -13.54 -0.10
N GLN A 171 0.91 -14.74 -0.23
CA GLN A 171 1.30 -15.88 0.62
C GLN A 171 2.69 -16.41 0.33
N LYS A 172 3.20 -16.21 -0.90
CA LYS A 172 4.55 -16.64 -1.26
C LYS A 172 5.56 -15.73 -0.57
N ASN A 173 6.53 -16.37 0.11
CA ASN A 173 7.59 -15.68 0.84
C ASN A 173 7.07 -14.67 1.88
N ARG A 174 5.88 -14.90 2.45
CA ARG A 174 5.32 -14.03 3.49
C ARG A 174 6.23 -14.03 4.73
N ILE A 175 6.31 -12.91 5.42
CA ILE A 175 7.07 -12.78 6.68
C ILE A 175 6.67 -13.91 7.64
N GLY A 176 7.66 -14.56 8.25
CA GLY A 176 7.46 -15.71 9.13
C GLY A 176 7.30 -17.07 8.43
N THR A 177 7.23 -17.11 7.10
CA THR A 177 7.18 -18.35 6.32
C THR A 177 8.53 -18.66 5.67
N LYS A 178 8.74 -19.91 5.23
CA LYS A 178 9.94 -20.28 4.47
C LYS A 178 9.88 -19.70 3.05
N ALA A 179 10.97 -19.06 2.64
CA ALA A 179 11.13 -18.58 1.27
C ALA A 179 11.11 -19.76 0.28
N LEU A 180 10.53 -19.54 -0.90
CA LEU A 180 10.52 -20.51 -1.99
C LEU A 180 11.93 -20.69 -2.54
N ASN A 181 12.35 -21.95 -2.69
CA ASN A 181 13.66 -22.27 -3.22
C ASN A 181 13.71 -22.04 -4.74
N PHE A 182 14.87 -21.63 -5.24
CA PHE A 182 15.14 -21.53 -6.67
C PHE A 182 16.62 -21.87 -6.92
N ASN A 183 16.92 -22.22 -8.17
CA ASN A 183 18.30 -22.43 -8.63
C ASN A 183 18.79 -21.16 -9.32
N TYR A 184 20.07 -20.84 -9.13
CA TYR A 184 20.73 -19.74 -9.83
C TYR A 184 21.97 -20.26 -10.56
N THR A 185 22.38 -19.55 -11.61
CA THR A 185 23.60 -19.82 -12.37
C THR A 185 24.54 -18.63 -12.26
N LEU A 186 25.83 -18.89 -12.01
CA LEU A 186 26.87 -17.86 -11.94
C LEU A 186 27.42 -17.53 -13.33
N ALA A 187 28.16 -16.44 -13.46
CA ALA A 187 28.81 -16.06 -14.71
C ALA A 187 29.73 -17.15 -15.27
N SER A 188 30.33 -17.99 -14.40
CA SER A 188 31.15 -19.16 -14.73
C SER A 188 30.35 -20.37 -15.25
N GLY A 189 29.03 -20.34 -15.15
CA GLY A 189 28.15 -21.47 -15.45
C GLY A 189 27.93 -22.43 -14.29
N ALA A 190 28.65 -22.27 -13.17
CA ALA A 190 28.38 -23.02 -11.94
C ALA A 190 26.97 -22.71 -11.43
N GLN A 191 26.30 -23.73 -10.89
CA GLN A 191 24.93 -23.62 -10.40
C GLN A 191 24.86 -23.81 -8.89
N GLY A 192 23.92 -23.14 -8.26
CA GLY A 192 23.58 -23.31 -6.86
C GLY A 192 22.09 -23.08 -6.64
N SER A 193 21.66 -23.13 -5.38
CA SER A 193 20.29 -22.84 -4.98
C SER A 193 20.25 -22.02 -3.70
N LEU A 194 19.14 -21.33 -3.47
CA LEU A 194 18.94 -20.56 -2.24
C LEU A 194 19.12 -21.43 -0.99
N TYR A 195 18.60 -22.66 -1.02
CA TYR A 195 18.62 -23.56 0.14
C TYR A 195 19.99 -24.18 0.41
N GLN A 196 20.89 -24.18 -0.57
CA GLN A 196 22.28 -24.60 -0.36
C GLN A 196 23.11 -23.55 0.40
N GLN A 197 22.67 -22.29 0.47
CA GLN A 197 23.42 -21.23 1.14
C GLN A 197 23.42 -21.45 2.67
N GLN A 198 24.61 -21.47 3.25
CA GLN A 198 24.84 -21.67 4.68
C GLN A 198 25.36 -20.38 5.31
N ALA A 199 24.45 -19.60 5.89
CA ALA A 199 24.74 -18.38 6.63
C ALA A 199 23.67 -18.15 7.70
N GLU A 200 23.97 -17.35 8.72
CA GLU A 200 23.01 -16.95 9.75
C GLU A 200 21.90 -16.09 9.15
N TYR A 201 22.29 -15.20 8.23
CA TYR A 201 21.40 -14.38 7.43
C TYR A 201 21.71 -14.53 5.95
N ILE A 202 20.65 -14.48 5.13
CA ILE A 202 20.77 -14.36 3.67
C ILE A 202 19.99 -13.13 3.24
N LEU A 203 20.68 -12.17 2.65
CA LEU A 203 20.06 -11.04 1.98
C LEU A 203 19.90 -11.38 0.51
N LEU A 204 18.69 -11.70 0.10
CA LEU A 204 18.33 -11.93 -1.29
C LEU A 204 18.01 -10.57 -1.93
N PHE A 205 18.70 -10.27 -3.02
CA PHE A 205 18.55 -9.04 -3.79
C PHE A 205 18.13 -9.36 -5.23
N ILE A 206 16.84 -9.20 -5.53
CA ILE A 206 16.32 -9.34 -6.89
C ILE A 206 16.54 -8.02 -7.62
N ASN A 207 17.25 -8.07 -8.75
CA ASN A 207 17.73 -6.89 -9.47
C ASN A 207 17.50 -6.99 -10.98
N ASN A 208 17.68 -5.85 -11.65
CA ASN A 208 17.68 -5.70 -13.09
C ASN A 208 18.92 -4.87 -13.47
N PRO A 209 19.79 -5.31 -14.40
CA PRO A 209 20.91 -4.51 -14.89
C PRO A 209 20.43 -3.18 -15.50
N GLY A 210 21.31 -2.18 -15.50
CA GLY A 210 21.01 -0.86 -16.07
C GLY A 210 19.97 -0.02 -15.31
N CYS A 211 19.42 -0.53 -14.21
CA CYS A 211 18.40 0.15 -13.40
C CYS A 211 19.05 1.10 -12.38
N HIS A 212 18.72 2.40 -12.44
CA HIS A 212 19.23 3.42 -11.50
C HIS A 212 18.94 3.07 -10.03
N ALA A 213 17.72 2.63 -9.73
CA ALA A 213 17.35 2.21 -8.37
C ALA A 213 18.13 0.97 -7.89
N CYS A 214 18.50 0.05 -8.80
CA CYS A 214 19.39 -1.06 -8.47
C CYS A 214 20.79 -0.56 -8.10
N THR A 215 21.34 0.41 -8.85
CA THR A 215 22.63 1.03 -8.51
C THR A 215 22.61 1.71 -7.14
N GLU A 216 21.55 2.48 -6.83
CA GLU A 216 21.39 3.10 -5.51
C GLU A 216 21.28 2.05 -4.39
N THR A 217 20.56 0.95 -4.64
CA THR A 217 20.45 -0.17 -3.68
C THR A 217 21.81 -0.84 -3.48
N ILE A 218 22.58 -1.07 -4.55
CA ILE A 218 23.93 -1.63 -4.47
C ILE A 218 24.82 -0.74 -3.59
N ASP A 219 24.82 0.57 -3.84
CA ASP A 219 25.65 1.51 -3.08
C ASP A 219 25.20 1.65 -1.63
N ALA A 220 23.89 1.64 -1.34
CA ALA A 220 23.39 1.62 0.03
C ALA A 220 23.87 0.37 0.80
N LEU A 221 23.76 -0.82 0.18
CA LEU A 221 24.20 -2.08 0.80
C LEU A 221 25.72 -2.14 0.99
N LYS A 222 26.50 -1.62 0.04
CA LYS A 222 27.98 -1.55 0.12
C LYS A 222 28.45 -0.61 1.22
N ASN A 223 27.71 0.47 1.48
CA ASN A 223 28.12 1.50 2.43
C ASN A 223 27.59 1.24 3.85
N ALA A 224 26.71 0.26 4.05
CA ALA A 224 26.19 -0.13 5.36
C ALA A 224 27.26 -0.91 6.18
N PRO A 225 27.81 -0.35 7.28
CA PRO A 225 28.90 -0.97 8.01
C PRO A 225 28.56 -2.36 8.58
N ILE A 226 27.33 -2.53 9.06
CA ILE A 226 26.88 -3.81 9.64
C ILE A 226 26.84 -4.94 8.60
N ILE A 227 26.49 -4.62 7.36
CA ILE A 227 26.44 -5.59 6.25
C ILE A 227 27.85 -6.06 5.94
N ASN A 228 28.80 -5.14 5.79
CA ASN A 228 30.20 -5.47 5.53
C ASN A 228 30.81 -6.29 6.67
N GLN A 229 30.58 -5.90 7.92
CA GLN A 229 31.04 -6.65 9.08
C GLN A 229 30.50 -8.09 9.08
N LEU A 230 29.22 -8.29 8.81
CA LEU A 230 28.62 -9.64 8.81
C LEU A 230 29.07 -10.49 7.61
N LEU A 231 29.36 -9.86 6.47
CA LEU A 231 29.97 -10.52 5.30
C LEU A 231 31.39 -11.01 5.63
N GLU A 232 32.23 -10.17 6.23
CA GLU A 232 33.59 -10.54 6.66
C GLU A 232 33.57 -11.68 7.69
N GLN A 233 32.60 -11.66 8.60
CA GLN A 233 32.37 -12.71 9.59
C GLN A 233 31.74 -14.00 9.02
N LYS A 234 31.37 -14.02 7.73
CA LYS A 234 30.63 -15.10 7.07
C LYS A 234 29.30 -15.45 7.74
N ARG A 235 28.70 -14.48 8.46
CA ARG A 235 27.38 -14.60 9.08
C ARG A 235 26.27 -14.16 8.13
N LEU A 236 26.58 -13.28 7.19
CA LEU A 236 25.68 -12.85 6.12
C LEU A 236 26.15 -13.39 4.77
N THR A 237 25.21 -13.79 3.91
CA THR A 237 25.44 -13.98 2.47
C THR A 237 24.50 -13.04 1.72
N VAL A 238 25.05 -12.23 0.81
CA VAL A 238 24.24 -11.48 -0.16
C VAL A 238 24.14 -12.30 -1.45
N LEU A 239 22.91 -12.65 -1.83
CA LEU A 239 22.58 -13.36 -3.06
C LEU A 239 21.85 -12.41 -4.00
N SER A 240 22.56 -11.89 -4.99
CA SER A 240 22.02 -11.09 -6.09
C SER A 240 21.48 -12.03 -7.18
N ILE A 241 20.21 -11.86 -7.56
CA ILE A 241 19.56 -12.67 -8.59
C ILE A 241 18.91 -11.80 -9.68
N TYR A 242 19.31 -12.04 -10.92
CA TYR A 242 18.67 -11.48 -12.11
C TYR A 242 17.64 -12.49 -12.67
N PRO A 243 16.33 -12.16 -12.71
CA PRO A 243 15.29 -13.11 -13.10
C PRO A 243 14.88 -13.04 -14.59
N ASP A 244 15.38 -12.07 -15.36
CA ASP A 244 14.95 -11.80 -16.74
C ASP A 244 15.95 -12.30 -17.82
N GLU A 245 15.63 -12.03 -19.09
CA GLU A 245 16.19 -12.69 -20.28
C GLU A 245 17.48 -12.04 -20.84
N GLU A 246 17.73 -10.76 -20.55
CA GLU A 246 18.82 -9.95 -21.14
C GLU A 246 20.19 -10.25 -20.50
N LEU A 247 20.65 -11.50 -20.66
CA LEU A 247 21.87 -12.00 -20.01
C LEU A 247 23.13 -11.26 -20.47
N ASP A 248 23.18 -10.78 -21.71
CA ASP A 248 24.30 -9.99 -22.23
C ASP A 248 24.40 -8.63 -21.53
N GLU A 249 23.26 -8.02 -21.20
CA GLU A 249 23.20 -6.79 -20.41
C GLU A 249 23.63 -7.08 -18.96
N TRP A 250 23.09 -8.13 -18.34
CA TRP A 250 23.50 -8.55 -17.00
C TRP A 250 25.02 -8.77 -16.89
N ARG A 251 25.64 -9.41 -17.90
CA ARG A 251 27.10 -9.61 -17.93
C ARG A 251 27.89 -8.30 -18.01
N LYS A 252 27.39 -7.30 -18.72
CA LYS A 252 28.05 -5.98 -18.85
C LYS A 252 28.04 -5.20 -17.53
N HIS A 253 26.97 -5.34 -16.75
CA HIS A 253 26.78 -4.64 -15.47
C HIS A 253 27.27 -5.44 -14.26
N LEU A 254 27.79 -6.66 -14.45
CA LEU A 254 28.23 -7.53 -13.34
C LEU A 254 29.35 -6.92 -12.49
N ASN A 255 30.15 -6.01 -13.06
CA ASN A 255 31.22 -5.28 -12.37
C ASN A 255 30.71 -4.24 -11.37
N GLU A 256 29.43 -3.86 -11.41
CA GLU A 256 28.80 -2.96 -10.44
C GLU A 256 28.58 -3.66 -9.08
N PHE A 257 28.43 -4.99 -9.11
CA PHE A 257 28.21 -5.80 -7.92
C PHE A 257 29.52 -6.14 -7.21
N PRO A 258 29.58 -6.08 -5.87
CA PRO A 258 30.72 -6.57 -5.10
C PRO A 258 31.03 -8.04 -5.38
N LYS A 259 32.33 -8.38 -5.37
CA LYS A 259 32.82 -9.74 -5.65
C LYS A 259 32.57 -10.70 -4.48
N GLU A 260 32.35 -10.13 -3.30
CA GLU A 260 32.01 -10.80 -2.05
C GLU A 260 30.59 -11.36 -2.08
N TRP A 261 29.74 -10.84 -2.96
CA TRP A 261 28.36 -11.31 -3.13
C TRP A 261 28.29 -12.49 -4.09
N ILE A 262 27.23 -13.29 -3.95
CA ILE A 262 26.89 -14.31 -4.93
C ILE A 262 26.00 -13.65 -5.99
N ASN A 263 26.58 -13.36 -7.16
CA ASN A 263 25.88 -12.72 -8.26
C ASN A 263 25.49 -13.77 -9.31
N GLY A 264 24.19 -14.08 -9.36
CA GLY A 264 23.64 -15.09 -10.25
C GLY A 264 22.46 -14.60 -11.09
N TYR A 265 22.06 -15.44 -12.04
CA TYR A 265 20.87 -15.25 -12.85
C TYR A 265 20.02 -16.53 -12.87
N ASP A 266 18.72 -16.38 -13.09
CA ASP A 266 17.80 -17.50 -13.24
C ASP A 266 17.78 -18.00 -14.68
N LYS A 267 18.65 -18.99 -14.97
CA LYS A 267 18.81 -19.56 -16.31
C LYS A 267 17.52 -20.15 -16.91
N LYS A 268 16.55 -20.57 -16.08
CA LYS A 268 15.30 -21.19 -16.54
C LYS A 268 14.09 -20.25 -16.39
N PHE A 269 14.32 -19.01 -15.95
CA PHE A 269 13.27 -18.03 -15.65
C PHE A 269 12.20 -18.57 -14.70
N ALA A 270 12.55 -19.54 -13.84
CA ALA A 270 11.60 -20.20 -12.94
C ALA A 270 10.95 -19.21 -11.97
N ILE A 271 11.69 -18.20 -11.48
CA ILE A 271 11.17 -17.15 -10.61
C ILE A 271 10.02 -16.40 -11.29
N LYS A 272 10.19 -16.04 -12.57
CA LYS A 272 9.21 -15.31 -13.39
C LYS A 272 8.06 -16.21 -13.83
N GLU A 273 8.37 -17.32 -14.51
CA GLU A 273 7.39 -18.23 -15.12
C GLU A 273 6.51 -18.96 -14.10
N GLN A 274 7.05 -19.29 -12.93
CA GLN A 274 6.29 -19.95 -11.84
C GLN A 274 5.84 -18.95 -10.76
N GLN A 275 6.11 -17.66 -10.96
CA GLN A 275 5.80 -16.58 -10.03
C GLN A 275 6.26 -16.90 -8.60
N LEU A 276 7.50 -17.39 -8.45
CA LEU A 276 8.03 -17.81 -7.13
C LEU A 276 8.25 -16.62 -6.20
N TYR A 277 8.54 -15.45 -6.77
CA TYR A 277 8.65 -14.18 -6.06
C TYR A 277 7.79 -13.15 -6.77
N ASP A 278 7.30 -12.16 -6.02
CA ASP A 278 6.58 -11.04 -6.59
C ASP A 278 7.58 -10.08 -7.25
N LEU A 279 7.48 -9.94 -8.58
CA LEU A 279 8.35 -9.10 -9.39
C LEU A 279 7.69 -7.77 -9.77
N LYS A 280 6.62 -7.34 -9.06
CA LYS A 280 5.98 -6.04 -9.29
C LYS A 280 6.93 -4.85 -9.13
N ALA A 281 7.99 -5.00 -8.33
CA ALA A 281 9.02 -4.01 -8.09
C ALA A 281 10.41 -4.65 -8.19
N ILE A 282 11.28 -4.04 -8.98
CA ILE A 282 12.71 -4.35 -8.99
C ILE A 282 13.45 -3.01 -8.91
N PRO A 283 14.39 -2.80 -7.97
CA PRO A 283 14.94 -3.77 -7.01
C PRO A 283 13.96 -4.19 -5.91
N THR A 284 14.14 -5.40 -5.37
CA THR A 284 13.51 -5.83 -4.10
C THR A 284 14.47 -6.63 -3.22
N LEU A 285 14.38 -6.43 -1.90
CA LEU A 285 15.22 -7.08 -0.89
C LEU A 285 14.38 -7.97 0.03
N TYR A 286 14.91 -9.17 0.27
CA TYR A 286 14.40 -10.10 1.29
C TYR A 286 15.53 -10.43 2.25
N LEU A 287 15.26 -10.31 3.55
CA LEU A 287 16.17 -10.81 4.57
C LEU A 287 15.64 -12.13 5.11
N LEU A 288 16.46 -13.16 5.06
CA LEU A 288 16.12 -14.51 5.51
C LEU A 288 17.01 -14.92 6.68
N ASN A 289 16.47 -15.73 7.59
CA ASN A 289 17.28 -16.39 8.62
C ASN A 289 17.96 -17.67 8.09
N LYS A 290 18.72 -18.33 8.97
CA LYS A 290 19.42 -19.59 8.70
C LYS A 290 18.53 -20.67 8.10
N GLU A 291 17.29 -20.79 8.59
CA GLU A 291 16.28 -21.75 8.12
C GLU A 291 15.54 -21.32 6.85
N LYS A 292 15.96 -20.20 6.23
CA LYS A 292 15.34 -19.56 5.05
C LYS A 292 13.94 -18.99 5.33
N THR A 293 13.63 -18.74 6.60
CA THR A 293 12.41 -18.04 7.00
C THR A 293 12.55 -16.56 6.69
N VAL A 294 11.53 -15.97 6.07
CA VAL A 294 11.51 -14.57 5.68
C VAL A 294 11.34 -13.70 6.93
N LEU A 295 12.34 -12.85 7.18
CA LEU A 295 12.36 -11.87 8.27
C LEU A 295 11.85 -10.51 7.78
N LEU A 296 12.27 -10.13 6.58
CA LEU A 296 11.83 -8.91 5.88
C LEU A 296 11.50 -9.27 4.42
N LYS A 297 10.44 -8.66 3.89
CA LYS A 297 9.95 -8.81 2.51
C LYS A 297 9.80 -7.43 1.88
N ASP A 298 10.21 -7.28 0.62
CA ASP A 298 10.13 -6.04 -0.16
C ASP A 298 10.70 -4.81 0.59
N ALA A 299 11.77 -5.04 1.35
CA ALA A 299 12.36 -4.10 2.28
C ALA A 299 13.29 -3.09 1.61
N THR A 300 13.47 -1.94 2.25
CA THR A 300 14.51 -0.97 1.87
C THR A 300 15.86 -1.42 2.42
N ALA A 301 16.95 -0.92 1.84
CA ALA A 301 18.30 -1.17 2.37
C ALA A 301 18.44 -0.68 3.83
N GLN A 302 17.81 0.47 4.16
CA GLN A 302 17.78 1.02 5.51
C GLN A 302 17.09 0.06 6.50
N ALA A 303 15.92 -0.49 6.17
CA ALA A 303 15.21 -1.41 7.04
C ALA A 303 16.01 -2.70 7.31
N VAL A 304 16.75 -3.18 6.31
CA VAL A 304 17.68 -4.31 6.46
C VAL A 304 18.82 -3.96 7.42
N GLU A 305 19.44 -2.80 7.25
CA GLU A 305 20.51 -2.32 8.13
C GLU A 305 20.05 -2.19 9.59
N GLU A 306 18.92 -1.52 9.82
CA GLU A 306 18.33 -1.32 11.15
C GLU A 306 18.03 -2.66 11.83
N TYR A 307 17.43 -3.61 11.10
CA TYR A 307 17.15 -4.94 11.61
C TYR A 307 18.42 -5.68 12.06
N LEU A 308 19.46 -5.65 11.22
CA LEU A 308 20.73 -6.32 11.51
C LEU A 308 21.48 -5.67 12.68
N LEU A 309 21.39 -4.33 12.84
CA LEU A 309 21.96 -3.61 13.98
C LEU A 309 21.29 -4.03 15.30
N ILE A 310 19.95 -4.08 15.34
CA ILE A 310 19.20 -4.46 16.55
C ILE A 310 19.51 -5.91 16.94
N ARG A 311 19.60 -6.81 15.97
CA ARG A 311 19.87 -8.24 16.22
C ARG A 311 21.32 -8.55 16.54
N SER A 312 22.28 -7.74 16.08
CA SER A 312 23.70 -7.96 16.38
C SER A 312 24.11 -7.46 17.76
N ASN A 313 23.31 -6.56 18.36
CA ASN A 313 23.52 -6.03 19.70
C ASN A 313 22.81 -6.83 20.82
N ASN A 314 22.04 -7.86 20.45
CA ASN A 314 21.32 -8.77 21.37
C ASN A 314 21.88 -10.18 21.26
#